data_AF-A0A1E7H9A9-F1
#
_entry.id   AF-A0A1E7H9A9-F1
#
_cell.length_a   1.000
_cell.length_b   1.000
_cell.length_c   1.000
_cell.angle_alpha   90.00
_cell.angle_beta   90.00
_cell.angle_gamma   90.00
#
_symmetry.space_group_name_H-M   'P 1'
#
loop_
_entity.id
_entity.type
_entity.pdbx_description
1 polymer ?
#
loop_
_entity_poly.entity_id
_entity_poly.type
_entity_poly.pdbx_seq_one_letter_code
_entity_poly.pdbx_strand_id
1 'polypeptide(L)'
;MVCVTYCVGGLKITNTTAQAFAEKSPLVVISGAPGLNERHHNPLLHHKVRDFDRQLNIFRHLTVAATDLIDVENGCCEIDRVLAATVRHKQPVYIELPRDLTETLCSCSGNPSPPAQASNPDALREALTEATQRLTGAQRPVLLADIEIQRFDLQKPLLQFLEASGIPFATTPLSKSTLCEDHPLFLGVYEGAVGKKQARQAVEQSDCLLMLSAFMTDINLGIFTAKLVQALTISSSSE
;
A
#
# COMPACT_ATOMS: atom_id res chain seq x y z
N MET A 1 -4.35 9.91 -10.21
CA MET A 1 -4.34 9.37 -11.58
C MET A 1 -3.44 10.24 -12.44
N VAL A 2 -2.66 9.64 -13.34
CA VAL A 2 -1.81 10.36 -14.31
C VAL A 2 -1.96 9.71 -15.68
N CYS A 3 -2.05 10.53 -16.73
CA CYS A 3 -2.15 10.07 -18.11
C CYS A 3 -0.88 10.48 -18.89
N VAL A 4 -0.31 9.56 -19.64
CA VAL A 4 0.94 9.77 -20.39
C VAL A 4 0.88 9.17 -21.79
N THR A 5 1.75 9.65 -22.68
CA THR A 5 1.95 9.04 -23.99
C THR A 5 2.88 7.82 -23.90
N TYR A 6 2.75 6.92 -24.88
CA TYR A 6 3.49 5.67 -24.97
C TYR A 6 5.01 5.89 -24.99
N CYS A 7 5.72 5.05 -24.24
CA CYS A 7 7.18 4.98 -24.07
C CYS A 7 7.84 6.28 -23.59
N VAL A 8 7.90 7.34 -24.41
CA VAL A 8 8.60 8.58 -24.01
C VAL A 8 7.95 9.29 -22.83
N GLY A 9 6.63 9.10 -22.64
CA GLY A 9 5.92 9.54 -21.44
C GLY A 9 6.00 8.50 -20.33
N GLY A 10 5.56 7.27 -20.60
CA GLY A 10 5.53 6.19 -19.61
C GLY A 10 6.87 5.90 -18.96
N LEU A 11 7.96 5.79 -19.74
CA LEU A 11 9.28 5.50 -19.16
C LEU A 11 9.81 6.62 -18.25
N LYS A 12 9.38 7.88 -18.44
CA LYS A 12 9.77 9.00 -17.56
C LYS A 12 9.15 8.90 -16.17
N ILE A 13 7.96 8.32 -16.06
CA ILE A 13 7.23 8.21 -14.79
C ILE A 13 7.48 6.88 -14.07
N THR A 14 8.40 6.04 -14.57
CA THR A 14 8.77 4.78 -13.91
C THR A 14 9.30 5.02 -12.50
N ASN A 15 10.16 6.03 -12.31
CA ASN A 15 10.71 6.38 -11.01
C ASN A 15 9.60 6.82 -10.02
N THR A 16 8.71 7.72 -10.43
CA THR A 16 7.61 8.17 -9.57
C THR A 16 6.59 7.06 -9.30
N THR A 17 6.40 6.13 -10.24
CA THR A 17 5.57 4.94 -10.04
C THR A 17 6.20 3.99 -9.02
N ALA A 18 7.51 3.74 -9.11
CA ALA A 18 8.25 2.94 -8.13
C ALA A 18 8.20 3.56 -6.73
N GLN A 19 8.30 4.89 -6.63
CA GLN A 19 8.12 5.62 -5.37
C GLN A 19 6.71 5.43 -4.82
N ALA A 20 5.67 5.56 -5.65
CA ALA A 20 4.29 5.30 -5.21
C ALA A 20 4.11 3.85 -4.72
N PHE A 21 4.81 2.89 -5.32
CA PHE A 21 4.81 1.49 -4.85
C PHE A 21 5.44 1.35 -3.46
N ALA A 22 6.63 1.92 -3.27
CA ALA A 22 7.36 1.86 -2.00
C ALA A 22 6.61 2.57 -0.85
N GLU A 23 5.94 3.69 -1.16
CA GLU A 23 5.21 4.52 -0.18
C GLU A 23 3.78 4.04 0.09
N LYS A 24 3.37 2.88 -0.45
CA LYS A 24 2.00 2.38 -0.42
C LYS A 24 1.00 3.50 -0.76
N SER A 25 1.27 4.19 -1.88
CA SER A 25 0.43 5.26 -2.40
C SER A 25 -0.42 4.78 -3.59
N PRO A 26 -1.76 4.95 -3.53
CA PRO A 26 -2.65 4.56 -4.63
C PRO A 26 -2.46 5.49 -5.83
N LEU A 27 -1.88 4.97 -6.91
CA LEU A 27 -1.63 5.71 -8.15
C LEU A 27 -2.10 4.91 -9.36
N VAL A 28 -3.02 5.49 -10.15
CA VAL A 28 -3.42 4.92 -11.44
C VAL A 28 -2.64 5.62 -12.55
N VAL A 29 -1.82 4.86 -13.27
CA VAL A 29 -1.09 5.31 -14.47
C VAL A 29 -1.83 4.81 -15.71
N ILE A 30 -2.19 5.73 -16.60
CA ILE A 30 -2.82 5.40 -17.89
C ILE A 30 -1.87 5.85 -19.01
N SER A 31 -1.42 4.92 -19.83
CA SER A 31 -0.63 5.21 -21.02
C SER A 31 -1.47 4.99 -22.27
N GLY A 32 -1.39 5.92 -23.23
CA GLY A 32 -1.73 5.56 -24.60
C GLY A 32 -0.80 4.44 -25.11
N ALA A 33 -1.24 3.66 -26.08
CA ALA A 33 -0.45 2.60 -26.69
C ALA A 33 -0.67 2.53 -28.21
N PRO A 34 0.29 1.95 -28.98
CA PRO A 34 0.09 1.63 -30.39
C PRO A 34 -1.15 0.77 -30.60
N GLY A 35 -1.84 1.02 -31.71
CA GLY A 35 -3.07 0.32 -32.05
C GLY A 35 -2.83 -1.15 -32.36
N LEU A 36 -3.85 -1.98 -32.22
CA LEU A 36 -3.81 -3.42 -32.52
C LEU A 36 -3.27 -3.69 -33.92
N ASN A 37 -3.77 -2.96 -34.92
CA ASN A 37 -3.33 -3.11 -36.31
C ASN A 37 -1.83 -2.82 -36.49
N GLU A 38 -1.28 -1.85 -35.77
CA GLU A 38 0.15 -1.55 -35.83
C GLU A 38 0.97 -2.67 -35.19
N ARG A 39 0.50 -3.25 -34.09
CA ARG A 39 1.22 -4.35 -33.42
C ARG A 39 1.35 -5.57 -34.32
N HIS A 40 0.30 -5.92 -35.06
CA HIS A 40 0.32 -7.05 -36.01
C HIS A 40 1.35 -6.88 -37.13
N HIS A 41 1.49 -5.69 -37.69
CA HIS A 41 2.40 -5.43 -38.82
C HIS A 41 3.84 -5.09 -38.39
N ASN A 42 4.06 -4.92 -37.09
CA ASN A 42 5.34 -4.56 -36.47
C ASN A 42 6.15 -3.48 -37.22
N PRO A 43 5.55 -2.31 -37.55
CA PRO A 43 6.26 -1.24 -38.21
C PRO A 43 7.29 -0.61 -37.27
N LEU A 44 8.18 0.19 -37.86
CA LEU A 44 9.01 1.13 -37.10
C LEU A 44 8.12 2.29 -36.65
N LEU A 45 7.74 2.31 -35.38
CA LEU A 45 6.99 3.42 -34.79
C LEU A 45 7.92 4.36 -34.04
N HIS A 46 7.63 5.66 -34.14
CA HIS A 46 8.22 6.65 -33.26
C HIS A 46 7.90 6.28 -31.80
N HIS A 47 8.89 6.46 -30.93
CA HIS A 47 8.84 6.14 -29.50
C HIS A 47 8.78 4.65 -29.12
N LYS A 48 8.75 3.68 -30.06
CA LYS A 48 8.82 2.25 -29.69
C LYS A 48 10.23 1.86 -29.21
N VAL A 49 10.31 1.21 -28.04
CA VAL A 49 11.56 0.65 -27.50
C VAL A 49 11.56 -0.87 -27.67
N ARG A 50 12.33 -1.38 -28.64
CA ARG A 50 12.44 -2.80 -29.02
C ARG A 50 11.13 -3.41 -29.53
N ASP A 51 10.19 -3.73 -28.64
CA ASP A 51 8.92 -4.41 -28.91
C ASP A 51 7.75 -3.68 -28.23
N PHE A 52 6.52 -4.06 -28.57
CA PHE A 52 5.32 -3.37 -28.09
C PHE A 52 5.02 -3.62 -26.61
N ASP A 53 5.45 -4.77 -26.08
CA ASP A 53 5.18 -5.17 -24.70
C ASP A 53 6.21 -4.60 -23.72
N ARG A 54 7.26 -3.94 -24.22
CA ARG A 54 8.40 -3.51 -23.39
C ARG A 54 7.97 -2.60 -22.25
N GLN A 55 7.12 -1.62 -22.54
CA GLN A 55 6.62 -0.69 -21.54
C GLN A 55 5.74 -1.39 -20.52
N LEU A 56 4.73 -2.16 -20.96
CA LEU A 56 3.86 -2.95 -20.09
C LEU A 56 4.66 -3.86 -19.15
N ASN A 57 5.68 -4.56 -19.67
CA ASN A 57 6.53 -5.45 -18.89
C ASN A 57 7.33 -4.70 -17.82
N ILE A 58 7.80 -3.49 -18.10
CA ILE A 58 8.45 -2.64 -17.09
C ILE A 58 7.44 -2.28 -15.99
N PHE A 59 6.26 -1.81 -16.36
CA PHE A 59 5.25 -1.42 -15.37
C PHE A 59 4.73 -2.60 -14.55
N ARG A 60 4.67 -3.82 -15.10
CA ARG A 60 4.36 -5.05 -14.33
C ARG A 60 5.28 -5.28 -13.14
N HIS A 61 6.52 -4.78 -13.18
CA HIS A 61 7.46 -4.87 -12.05
C HIS A 61 7.34 -3.70 -11.06
N LEU A 62 6.58 -2.65 -11.41
CA LEU A 62 6.44 -1.41 -10.64
C LEU A 62 5.03 -1.22 -10.09
N THR A 63 4.09 -2.12 -10.41
CA THR A 63 2.68 -2.00 -10.05
C THR A 63 2.11 -3.31 -9.53
N VAL A 64 1.08 -3.23 -8.67
CA VAL A 64 0.38 -4.42 -8.16
C VAL A 64 -0.56 -5.05 -9.19
N ALA A 65 -0.94 -4.27 -10.20
CA ALA A 65 -1.67 -4.75 -11.35
C ALA A 65 -1.32 -3.91 -12.58
N ALA A 66 -1.26 -4.57 -13.73
CA ALA A 66 -1.09 -3.93 -15.02
C ALA A 66 -2.03 -4.60 -16.03
N THR A 67 -2.56 -3.83 -16.97
CA THR A 67 -3.35 -4.36 -18.07
C THR A 67 -3.08 -3.59 -19.36
N ASP A 68 -3.31 -4.25 -20.49
CA ASP A 68 -3.28 -3.69 -21.84
C ASP A 68 -4.63 -4.01 -22.47
N LEU A 69 -5.38 -2.97 -22.80
CA LEU A 69 -6.79 -3.07 -23.18
C LEU A 69 -6.95 -3.46 -24.65
N ILE A 70 -6.41 -4.63 -25.00
CA ILE A 70 -6.46 -5.22 -26.36
C ILE A 70 -7.71 -6.06 -26.60
N ASP A 71 -8.36 -6.53 -25.54
CA ASP A 71 -9.59 -7.31 -25.58
C ASP A 71 -10.78 -6.40 -25.26
N VAL A 72 -11.58 -6.08 -26.29
CA VAL A 72 -12.73 -5.19 -26.18
C VAL A 72 -13.84 -5.78 -25.31
N GLU A 73 -14.01 -7.10 -25.32
CA GLU A 73 -15.06 -7.76 -24.55
C GLU A 73 -14.76 -7.70 -23.05
N ASN A 74 -13.48 -7.87 -22.69
CA ASN A 74 -13.03 -7.89 -21.29
C ASN A 74 -12.47 -6.56 -20.78
N GLY A 75 -12.34 -5.53 -21.62
CA GLY A 75 -11.66 -4.28 -21.27
C GLY A 75 -12.23 -3.60 -20.02
N CYS A 76 -13.56 -3.62 -19.86
CA CYS A 76 -14.21 -3.06 -18.69
C CYS A 76 -13.94 -3.84 -17.41
N CYS A 77 -13.98 -5.18 -17.48
CA CYS A 77 -13.62 -6.04 -16.36
C CYS A 77 -12.15 -5.86 -15.96
N GLU A 78 -11.25 -5.67 -16.93
CA GLU A 78 -9.84 -5.42 -16.68
C GLU A 78 -9.59 -4.06 -16.00
N ILE A 79 -10.30 -3.01 -16.42
CA ILE A 79 -10.27 -1.71 -15.75
C ILE A 79 -10.74 -1.86 -14.29
N ASP A 80 -11.86 -2.51 -14.05
CA ASP A 80 -12.38 -2.72 -12.69
C ASP A 80 -11.39 -3.53 -11.84
N ARG A 81 -10.79 -4.59 -12.39
CA ARG A 81 -9.79 -5.42 -11.71
C ARG A 81 -8.56 -4.60 -11.29
N VAL A 82 -8.00 -3.77 -12.18
CA VAL A 82 -6.81 -2.97 -11.83
C VAL A 82 -7.15 -1.83 -10.87
N LEU A 83 -8.30 -1.18 -11.01
CA LEU A 83 -8.73 -0.15 -10.07
C LEU A 83 -9.00 -0.75 -8.68
N ALA A 84 -9.65 -1.91 -8.62
CA ALA A 84 -9.84 -2.68 -7.40
C ALA A 84 -8.52 -3.02 -6.71
N ALA A 85 -7.50 -3.46 -7.47
CA ALA A 85 -6.17 -3.74 -6.93
C ALA A 85 -5.52 -2.49 -6.31
N THR A 86 -5.66 -1.32 -6.93
CA THR A 86 -5.16 -0.04 -6.40
C THR A 86 -5.78 0.29 -5.04
N VAL A 87 -7.12 0.17 -4.95
CA VAL A 87 -7.86 0.46 -3.72
C VAL A 87 -7.48 -0.52 -2.62
N ARG A 88 -7.37 -1.80 -2.97
CA ARG A 88 -7.07 -2.89 -2.04
C ARG A 88 -5.66 -2.81 -1.46
N HIS A 89 -4.65 -2.65 -2.33
CA HIS A 89 -3.26 -2.69 -1.91
C HIS A 89 -2.69 -1.31 -1.59
N LYS A 90 -3.45 -0.24 -1.88
CA LYS A 90 -3.02 1.15 -1.80
C LYS A 90 -1.72 1.37 -2.58
N GLN A 91 -1.55 0.69 -3.71
CA GLN A 91 -0.32 0.68 -4.50
C GLN A 91 -0.61 0.99 -5.97
N PRO A 92 0.41 1.38 -6.77
CA PRO A 92 0.18 1.82 -8.13
C PRO A 92 -0.33 0.70 -9.03
N VAL A 93 -1.11 1.07 -10.04
CA VAL A 93 -1.54 0.22 -11.15
C VAL A 93 -1.31 0.90 -12.49
N TYR A 94 -1.32 0.09 -13.54
CA TYR A 94 -0.98 0.52 -14.89
C TYR A 94 -2.00 0.04 -15.92
N ILE A 95 -2.38 0.93 -16.84
CA ILE A 95 -3.31 0.64 -17.94
C ILE A 95 -2.70 1.14 -19.24
N GLU A 96 -2.57 0.27 -20.23
CA GLU A 96 -2.33 0.65 -21.63
C GLU A 96 -3.63 0.68 -22.41
N LEU A 97 -3.88 1.80 -23.10
CA LEU A 97 -5.04 2.01 -23.95
C LEU A 97 -4.60 2.14 -25.41
N PRO A 98 -4.80 1.10 -26.25
CA PRO A 98 -4.55 1.17 -27.68
C PRO A 98 -5.33 2.32 -28.33
N ARG A 99 -4.65 3.14 -29.12
CA ARG A 99 -5.23 4.36 -29.68
C ARG A 99 -6.34 4.13 -30.71
N ASP A 100 -6.47 2.93 -31.25
CA ASP A 100 -7.55 2.53 -32.16
C ASP A 100 -8.77 1.96 -31.41
N LEU A 101 -8.69 1.82 -30.08
CA LEU A 101 -9.78 1.33 -29.24
C LEU A 101 -10.41 2.41 -28.35
N THR A 102 -9.92 3.66 -28.39
CA THR A 102 -10.40 4.75 -27.53
C THR A 102 -11.87 5.12 -27.73
N GLU A 103 -12.40 4.91 -28.94
CA GLU A 103 -13.81 5.19 -29.28
C GLU A 103 -14.67 3.92 -29.35
N THR A 104 -14.09 2.76 -29.03
CA THR A 104 -14.80 1.48 -29.09
C THR A 104 -15.75 1.36 -27.89
N LEU A 105 -17.02 1.08 -28.17
CA LEU A 105 -18.02 0.85 -27.11
C LEU A 105 -17.78 -0.51 -26.45
N CYS A 106 -17.66 -0.50 -25.12
CA CYS A 106 -17.57 -1.70 -24.30
C CYS A 106 -18.91 -1.97 -23.61
N SER A 107 -19.30 -3.24 -23.51
CA SER A 107 -20.52 -3.64 -22.81
C SER A 107 -20.23 -3.84 -21.32
N CYS A 108 -20.29 -2.76 -20.52
CA CYS A 108 -20.11 -2.86 -19.07
C CYS A 108 -21.37 -3.44 -18.40
N SER A 109 -21.30 -4.63 -17.81
CA SER A 109 -22.35 -5.12 -16.92
C SER A 109 -22.07 -4.72 -15.46
N GLY A 110 -22.74 -3.66 -14.98
CA GLY A 110 -23.14 -3.42 -13.58
C GLY A 110 -22.16 -3.60 -12.40
N ASN A 111 -22.03 -2.49 -11.63
CA ASN A 111 -21.39 -2.30 -10.32
C ASN A 111 -19.87 -2.57 -10.22
N PRO A 112 -19.03 -1.52 -10.38
CA PRO A 112 -17.56 -1.61 -10.39
C PRO A 112 -16.95 -1.75 -8.98
N SER A 113 -17.74 -2.13 -7.97
CA SER A 113 -17.22 -2.24 -6.61
C SER A 113 -16.68 -3.65 -6.43
N PRO A 114 -15.36 -3.85 -6.36
CA PRO A 114 -14.84 -5.15 -5.97
C PRO A 114 -15.42 -5.52 -4.60
N PRO A 115 -15.89 -6.76 -4.42
CA PRO A 115 -16.37 -7.18 -3.11
C PRO A 115 -15.24 -6.96 -2.09
N ALA A 116 -15.54 -6.26 -1.01
CA ALA A 116 -14.63 -6.17 0.12
C ALA A 116 -14.29 -7.61 0.54
N GLN A 117 -13.01 -7.99 0.46
CA GLN A 117 -12.64 -9.32 0.92
C GLN A 117 -12.77 -9.33 2.44
N ALA A 118 -13.81 -10.01 2.91
CA ALA A 118 -13.99 -10.24 4.33
C ALA A 118 -12.86 -11.14 4.84
N SER A 119 -12.37 -10.84 6.05
CA SER A 119 -11.50 -11.76 6.78
C SER A 119 -12.22 -13.09 7.00
N ASN A 120 -11.47 -14.19 7.05
CA ASN A 120 -12.02 -15.47 7.51
C ASN A 120 -12.51 -15.29 8.97
N PRO A 121 -13.79 -15.54 9.29
CA PRO A 121 -14.34 -15.25 10.61
C PRO A 121 -13.65 -16.00 11.74
N ASP A 122 -13.27 -17.26 11.52
CA ASP A 122 -12.59 -18.08 12.54
C ASP A 122 -11.16 -17.61 12.76
N ALA A 123 -10.40 -17.38 11.68
CA ALA A 123 -9.04 -16.85 11.80
C ALA A 123 -9.01 -15.48 12.49
N LEU A 124 -9.99 -14.61 12.16
CA LEU A 124 -10.14 -13.31 12.80
C LEU A 124 -10.45 -13.46 14.29
N ARG A 125 -11.39 -14.35 14.65
CA ARG A 125 -11.76 -14.61 16.05
C ARG A 125 -10.57 -15.11 16.86
N GLU A 126 -9.84 -16.12 16.37
CA GLU A 126 -8.65 -16.66 17.05
C GLU A 126 -7.55 -15.58 17.22
N ALA A 127 -7.27 -14.81 16.17
CA ALA A 127 -6.27 -13.73 16.23
C ALA A 127 -6.64 -12.66 17.26
N LEU A 128 -7.91 -12.26 17.31
CA LEU A 128 -8.40 -11.27 18.28
C LEU A 128 -8.40 -11.81 19.71
N THR A 129 -8.76 -13.07 19.92
CA THR A 129 -8.72 -13.73 21.23
C THR A 129 -7.29 -13.75 21.78
N GLU A 130 -6.32 -14.22 20.99
CA GLU A 130 -4.92 -14.27 21.40
C GLU A 130 -4.35 -12.87 21.65
N ALA A 131 -4.60 -11.92 20.74
CA ALA A 131 -4.12 -10.55 20.89
C ALA A 131 -4.68 -9.89 22.16
N THR A 132 -5.97 -10.08 22.44
CA THR A 132 -6.63 -9.53 23.62
C THR A 132 -6.10 -10.18 24.91
N GLN A 133 -5.89 -11.50 24.93
CA GLN A 133 -5.31 -12.19 26.09
C GLN A 133 -3.89 -11.68 26.38
N ARG A 134 -3.05 -11.52 25.35
CA ARG A 134 -1.68 -11.00 25.51
C ARG A 134 -1.67 -9.55 25.96
N LEU A 135 -2.54 -8.70 25.42
CA LEU A 135 -2.62 -7.28 25.79
C LEU A 135 -3.16 -7.10 27.22
N THR A 136 -4.17 -7.87 27.63
CA THR A 136 -4.74 -7.77 28.98
C THR A 136 -3.82 -8.34 30.06
N GLY A 137 -2.97 -9.31 29.73
CA GLY A 137 -1.95 -9.84 30.65
C GLY A 137 -0.68 -8.99 30.74
N ALA A 138 -0.51 -7.99 29.87
CA ALA A 138 0.68 -7.15 29.80
C ALA A 138 0.68 -6.07 30.90
N GLN A 139 1.83 -5.79 31.48
CA GLN A 139 1.98 -4.70 32.46
C GLN A 139 2.38 -3.38 31.80
N ARG A 140 3.04 -3.44 30.63
CA ARG A 140 3.55 -2.28 29.87
C ARG A 140 3.29 -2.46 28.37
N PRO A 141 2.04 -2.62 27.94
CA PRO A 141 1.71 -2.69 26.52
C PRO A 141 2.04 -1.35 25.85
N VAL A 142 2.56 -1.42 24.62
CA VAL A 142 2.81 -0.23 23.79
C VAL A 142 2.30 -0.52 22.38
N LEU A 143 1.66 0.48 21.78
CA LEU A 143 1.27 0.43 20.37
C LEU A 143 2.29 1.19 19.52
N LEU A 144 2.72 0.60 18.40
CA LEU A 144 3.52 1.27 17.38
C LEU A 144 2.70 1.34 16.08
N ALA A 145 2.33 2.55 15.67
CA ALA A 145 1.53 2.81 14.48
C ALA A 145 2.38 3.37 13.33
N ASP A 146 2.17 2.87 12.12
CA ASP A 146 2.84 3.33 10.90
C ASP A 146 1.83 3.79 9.83
N ILE A 147 2.32 4.13 8.64
CA ILE A 147 1.64 4.96 7.65
C ILE A 147 0.39 4.32 7.06
N GLU A 148 0.31 2.99 7.06
CA GLU A 148 -0.86 2.34 6.48
C GLU A 148 -2.13 2.57 7.29
N ILE A 149 -2.02 2.99 8.56
CA ILE A 149 -3.18 3.50 9.32
C ILE A 149 -3.84 4.66 8.58
N GLN A 150 -3.06 5.57 7.99
CA GLN A 150 -3.59 6.63 7.15
C GLN A 150 -4.06 6.07 5.80
N ARG A 151 -3.27 5.20 5.15
CA ARG A 151 -3.58 4.69 3.80
C ARG A 151 -4.89 3.90 3.75
N PHE A 152 -5.22 3.19 4.82
CA PHE A 152 -6.44 2.40 4.97
C PHE A 152 -7.55 3.11 5.76
N ASP A 153 -7.41 4.42 6.02
CA ASP A 153 -8.43 5.23 6.71
C ASP A 153 -8.78 4.70 8.13
N LEU A 154 -7.81 4.10 8.82
CA LEU A 154 -7.96 3.45 10.13
C LEU A 154 -7.71 4.39 11.33
N GLN A 155 -7.49 5.68 11.08
CA GLN A 155 -7.16 6.66 12.13
C GLN A 155 -8.26 6.75 13.19
N LYS A 156 -9.54 6.82 12.78
CA LYS A 156 -10.68 6.93 13.71
C LYS A 156 -10.88 5.66 14.56
N PRO A 157 -10.96 4.45 13.97
CA PRO A 157 -11.02 3.21 14.76
C PRO A 157 -9.83 3.05 15.71
N LEU A 158 -8.61 3.39 15.26
CA LEU A 158 -7.43 3.30 16.10
C LEU A 158 -7.49 4.27 17.28
N LEU A 159 -7.95 5.50 17.07
CA LEU A 159 -8.12 6.47 18.16
C LEU A 159 -9.14 5.97 19.19
N GLN A 160 -10.28 5.44 18.75
CA GLN A 160 -11.28 4.84 19.65
C GLN A 160 -10.70 3.66 20.45
N PHE A 161 -9.89 2.82 19.81
CA PHE A 161 -9.20 1.73 20.48
C PHE A 161 -8.19 2.24 21.53
N LEU A 162 -7.41 3.26 21.21
CA LEU A 162 -6.44 3.87 22.13
C LEU A 162 -7.14 4.50 23.35
N GLU A 163 -8.22 5.24 23.13
CA GLU A 163 -9.03 5.86 24.19
C GLU A 163 -9.68 4.82 25.11
N ALA A 164 -10.19 3.72 24.55
CA ALA A 164 -10.83 2.65 25.31
C ALA A 164 -9.83 1.77 26.08
N SER A 165 -8.66 1.51 25.49
CA SER A 165 -7.65 0.61 26.08
C SER A 165 -6.68 1.32 27.04
N GLY A 166 -6.50 2.64 26.88
CA GLY A 166 -5.48 3.39 27.62
C GLY A 166 -4.04 3.05 27.24
N ILE A 167 -3.83 2.28 26.16
CA ILE A 167 -2.50 1.84 25.74
C ILE A 167 -1.72 3.04 25.18
N PRO A 168 -0.53 3.35 25.72
CA PRO A 168 0.32 4.39 25.18
C PRO A 168 0.86 3.99 23.80
N PHE A 169 1.02 4.98 22.91
CA PHE A 169 1.39 4.72 21.53
C PHE A 169 2.54 5.59 21.05
N ALA A 170 3.34 5.03 20.15
CA ALA A 170 4.36 5.71 19.37
C ALA A 170 4.02 5.61 17.87
N THR A 171 4.60 6.50 17.09
CA THR A 171 4.53 6.47 15.62
C THR A 171 5.91 6.26 15.03
N THR A 172 5.98 5.74 13.81
CA THR A 172 7.22 5.73 13.00
C THR A 172 7.42 7.08 12.28
N PRO A 173 8.61 7.38 11.74
CA PRO A 173 8.86 8.59 10.97
C PRO A 173 7.86 8.82 9.82
N LEU A 174 7.54 7.77 9.07
CA LEU A 174 6.66 7.87 7.91
C LEU A 174 5.20 8.16 8.30
N SER A 175 4.80 7.75 9.50
CA SER A 175 3.45 7.95 10.03
C SER A 175 3.28 9.22 10.86
N LYS A 176 4.27 10.13 10.83
CA LYS A 176 4.13 11.44 11.47
C LYS A 176 2.84 12.14 11.00
N SER A 177 2.13 12.78 11.92
CA SER A 177 0.79 13.38 11.71
C SER A 177 -0.37 12.42 11.39
N THR A 178 -0.16 11.10 11.39
CA THR A 178 -1.25 10.13 11.21
C THR A 178 -2.22 10.14 12.39
N LEU A 179 -1.74 10.40 13.60
CA LEU A 179 -2.53 10.62 14.81
C LEU A 179 -2.13 11.97 15.44
N CYS A 180 -3.02 12.53 16.26
CA CYS A 180 -2.75 13.77 16.98
C CYS A 180 -1.57 13.59 17.96
N GLU A 181 -0.52 14.38 17.81
CA GLU A 181 0.67 14.33 18.69
C GLU A 181 0.43 14.97 20.07
N ASP A 182 -0.64 15.75 20.23
CA ASP A 182 -1.06 16.30 21.54
C ASP A 182 -1.88 15.29 22.37
N HIS A 183 -2.11 14.09 21.85
CA HIS A 183 -2.86 13.05 22.55
C HIS A 183 -2.11 12.63 23.83
N PRO A 184 -2.79 12.52 25.00
CA PRO A 184 -2.13 12.26 26.28
C PRO A 184 -1.37 10.92 26.34
N LEU A 185 -1.76 9.95 25.50
CA LEU A 185 -1.11 8.65 25.36
C LEU A 185 0.08 8.62 24.39
N PHE A 186 0.42 9.74 23.72
CA PHE A 186 1.48 9.77 22.72
C PHE A 186 2.88 9.79 23.35
N LEU A 187 3.72 8.85 22.94
CA LEU A 187 5.09 8.65 23.42
C LEU A 187 6.16 9.29 22.53
N GLY A 188 5.77 9.77 21.35
CA GLY A 188 6.67 10.33 20.34
C GLY A 188 6.92 9.41 19.15
N VAL A 189 7.89 9.81 18.32
CA VAL A 189 8.30 9.06 17.12
C VAL A 189 9.41 8.07 17.49
N TYR A 190 9.19 6.79 17.18
CA TYR A 190 10.14 5.70 17.32
C TYR A 190 10.98 5.54 16.05
N GLU A 191 12.30 5.61 16.19
CA GLU A 191 13.27 5.47 15.09
C GLU A 191 14.57 4.82 15.64
N GLY A 192 14.40 3.69 16.36
CA GLY A 192 15.50 3.00 17.04
C GLY A 192 16.37 3.93 17.90
N ALA A 193 17.70 3.81 17.78
CA ALA A 193 18.65 4.66 18.50
C ALA A 193 18.77 6.09 17.96
N VAL A 194 18.29 6.36 16.74
CA VAL A 194 18.30 7.70 16.12
C VAL A 194 17.18 8.57 16.69
N GLY A 195 16.05 7.95 17.04
CA GLY A 195 14.87 8.61 17.58
C GLY A 195 15.01 9.08 19.03
N LYS A 196 13.90 9.65 19.56
CA LYS A 196 13.84 10.16 20.93
C LYS A 196 13.95 9.02 21.95
N LYS A 197 14.76 9.24 23.00
CA LYS A 197 14.98 8.26 24.08
C LYS A 197 13.67 7.77 24.73
N GLN A 198 12.70 8.66 24.94
CA GLN A 198 11.39 8.32 25.53
C GLN A 198 10.64 7.27 24.70
N ALA A 199 10.42 7.55 23.42
CA ALA A 199 9.73 6.62 22.50
C ALA A 199 10.50 5.30 22.38
N ARG A 200 11.83 5.36 22.24
CA ARG A 200 12.70 4.18 22.20
C ARG A 200 12.54 3.31 23.44
N GLN A 201 12.64 3.90 24.63
CA GLN A 201 12.55 3.14 25.88
C GLN A 201 11.18 2.50 26.05
N ALA A 202 10.11 3.24 25.76
CA ALA A 202 8.76 2.70 25.86
C ALA A 202 8.56 1.50 24.89
N VAL A 203 8.94 1.65 23.62
CA VAL A 203 8.78 0.59 22.61
C VAL A 203 9.69 -0.61 22.91
N GLU A 204 10.98 -0.42 23.16
CA GLU A 204 11.94 -1.52 23.36
C GLU A 204 11.81 -2.24 24.72
N GLN A 205 11.14 -1.62 25.71
CA GLN A 205 10.90 -2.23 27.03
C GLN A 205 9.48 -2.74 27.21
N SER A 206 8.64 -2.64 26.19
CA SER A 206 7.28 -3.17 26.22
C SER A 206 7.29 -4.69 26.42
N ASP A 207 6.41 -5.18 27.29
CA ASP A 207 6.17 -6.62 27.48
C ASP A 207 5.07 -7.16 26.55
N CYS A 208 4.41 -6.29 25.79
CA CYS A 208 3.49 -6.64 24.72
C CYS A 208 3.43 -5.49 23.70
N LEU A 209 4.26 -5.57 22.65
CA LEU A 209 4.34 -4.56 21.61
C LEU A 209 3.32 -4.87 20.52
N LEU A 210 2.31 -4.02 20.37
CA LEU A 210 1.35 -4.10 19.27
C LEU A 210 1.80 -3.22 18.11
N MET A 211 2.31 -3.85 17.05
CA MET A 211 2.71 -3.19 15.82
C MET A 211 1.57 -3.23 14.80
N LEU A 212 1.01 -2.07 14.48
CA LEU A 212 -0.02 -1.92 13.47
C LEU A 212 0.53 -1.20 12.24
N SER A 213 0.46 -1.89 11.10
CA SER A 213 0.89 -1.39 9.79
C SER A 213 2.37 -1.05 9.68
N ALA A 214 3.19 -1.47 10.65
CA ALA A 214 4.57 -1.03 10.79
C ALA A 214 5.55 -1.81 9.91
N PHE A 215 6.24 -1.08 9.03
CA PHE A 215 7.30 -1.63 8.19
C PHE A 215 8.63 -1.54 8.92
N MET A 216 9.26 -2.68 9.20
CA MET A 216 10.57 -2.68 9.86
C MET A 216 11.71 -2.54 8.86
N THR A 217 11.76 -1.36 8.23
CA THR A 217 12.84 -0.92 7.34
C THR A 217 14.09 -0.56 8.13
N ASP A 218 15.22 -0.39 7.44
CA ASP A 218 16.46 0.12 8.02
C ASP A 218 16.25 1.45 8.75
N ILE A 219 15.43 2.35 8.23
CA ILE A 219 15.07 3.63 8.88
C ILE A 219 14.24 3.42 10.14
N ASN A 220 13.14 2.64 10.07
CA ASN A 220 12.27 2.42 11.23
C ASN A 220 12.99 1.63 12.35
N LEU A 221 13.97 0.81 11.99
CA LEU A 221 14.86 0.11 12.92
C LEU A 221 16.04 0.97 13.42
N GLY A 222 16.10 2.25 13.05
CA GLY A 222 17.17 3.18 13.43
C GLY A 222 18.55 2.69 12.97
N ILE A 223 18.67 2.31 11.70
CA ILE A 223 19.87 1.69 11.09
C ILE A 223 20.26 0.41 11.86
N PHE A 224 19.27 -0.48 12.02
CA PHE A 224 19.42 -1.79 12.69
C PHE A 224 19.87 -1.74 14.15
N THR A 225 19.58 -0.64 14.86
CA THR A 225 19.89 -0.50 16.29
C THR A 225 18.72 -0.86 17.21
N ALA A 226 17.52 -1.00 16.63
CA ALA A 226 16.30 -1.37 17.33
C ALA A 226 16.43 -2.71 18.07
N LYS A 227 15.97 -2.74 19.32
CA LYS A 227 15.96 -3.94 20.17
C LYS A 227 14.52 -4.40 20.43
N LEU A 228 13.91 -5.02 19.42
CA LEU A 228 12.55 -5.56 19.52
C LEU A 228 12.59 -7.08 19.78
N VAL A 229 11.78 -7.56 20.71
CA VAL A 229 11.71 -8.99 21.05
C VAL A 229 10.49 -9.59 20.35
N GLN A 230 10.71 -10.38 19.29
CA GLN A 230 9.64 -10.94 18.46
C GLN A 230 8.58 -11.72 19.27
N ALA A 231 8.99 -12.46 20.29
CA ALA A 231 8.07 -13.22 21.16
C ALA A 231 7.10 -12.31 21.95
N LEU A 232 7.46 -11.04 22.15
CA LEU A 232 6.63 -10.04 22.84
C LEU A 232 5.86 -9.15 21.86
N THR A 233 5.99 -9.38 20.56
CA THR A 233 5.35 -8.57 19.52
C THR A 233 4.08 -9.24 18.99
N ILE A 234 3.05 -8.43 18.75
CA ILE A 234 1.89 -8.74 17.93
C ILE A 234 1.99 -7.82 16.72
N SER A 235 2.08 -8.38 15.52
CA SER A 235 2.22 -7.60 14.28
C SER A 235 1.05 -7.83 13.35
N SER A 236 0.54 -6.76 12.75
CA SER A 236 -0.44 -6.78 11.67
C SER A 236 0.00 -5.82 10.58
N SER A 237 0.24 -6.32 9.36
CA SER A 237 0.69 -5.55 8.18
C SER A 237 -0.09 -5.96 6.94
N SER A 238 -0.08 -5.10 5.90
CA SER A 238 -0.60 -5.50 4.57
C SER A 238 0.37 -6.34 3.74
N GLU A 239 1.65 -6.39 4.15
CA GLU A 239 2.70 -7.30 3.64
C GLU A 239 2.64 -8.66 4.33
#